data_AF-A0AB38C2Q5-F1
#
_entry.id   AF-A0AB38C2Q5-F1
#
_cell.length_a   1.000
_cell.length_b   1.000
_cell.length_c   1.000
_cell.angle_alpha   90.00
_cell.angle_beta   90.00
_cell.angle_gamma   90.00
#
_symmetry.space_group_name_H-M   'P 1'
#
loop_
_entity.id
_entity.type
_entity.pdbx_description
1 polymer ?
#
loop_
_entity_poly.entity_id
_entity_poly.type
_entity_poly.pdbx_seq_one_letter_code
_entity_poly.pdbx_strand_id
1 'polypeptide(L)'
;MFKKRQAPPPSPTHDSEDSHCLVFIPALVTVLLHAEKTLGRPLTEPEAIAIRDNAVCMAMPVSQAEIMEAKRGYPDIVAEAVWPEWQSARLQLGQS
;
A
#
# COMPACT_ATOMS: atom_id res chain seq x y z
N MET A 1 6.03 35.29 -50.28
CA MET A 1 6.40 35.45 -48.86
C MET A 1 6.14 34.11 -48.17
N PHE A 2 7.19 33.34 -47.87
CA PHE A 2 7.05 32.00 -47.28
C PHE A 2 7.07 32.08 -45.75
N LYS A 3 5.95 31.79 -45.11
CA LYS A 3 5.88 31.61 -43.64
C LYS A 3 6.64 30.33 -43.29
N LYS A 4 7.83 30.46 -42.69
CA LYS A 4 8.55 29.35 -42.06
C LYS A 4 7.61 28.73 -41.01
N ARG A 5 7.25 27.46 -41.20
CA ARG A 5 6.55 26.68 -40.18
C ARG A 5 7.51 26.52 -39.00
N GLN A 6 7.17 27.11 -37.87
CA GLN A 6 7.88 26.89 -36.62
C GLN A 6 7.54 25.48 -36.15
N ALA A 7 8.55 24.67 -35.84
CA ALA A 7 8.33 23.38 -35.21
C ALA A 7 7.59 23.60 -33.87
N PRO A 8 6.65 22.72 -33.49
CA PRO A 8 6.05 22.80 -32.17
C PRO A 8 7.16 22.75 -31.12
N PRO A 9 7.03 23.50 -30.00
CA PRO A 9 7.95 23.33 -28.88
C PRO A 9 7.98 21.84 -28.50
N PRO A 10 9.13 21.30 -28.06
CA PRO A 10 9.15 19.93 -27.54
C PRO A 10 8.06 19.83 -26.47
N SER A 11 7.14 18.88 -26.66
CA SER A 11 6.17 18.54 -25.63
C SER A 11 6.93 18.36 -24.31
N PRO A 12 6.43 18.87 -23.18
CA PRO A 12 7.06 18.63 -21.89
C PRO A 12 7.31 17.13 -21.78
N THR A 13 8.58 16.78 -21.59
CA THR A 13 9.07 15.40 -21.51
C THR A 13 8.22 14.65 -20.50
N HIS A 14 7.60 13.57 -20.98
CA HIS A 14 6.82 12.61 -20.21
C HIS A 14 7.59 12.22 -18.94
N ASP A 15 6.92 12.39 -17.81
CA ASP A 15 7.04 11.64 -16.56
C ASP A 15 8.47 11.27 -16.10
N SER A 16 8.93 11.94 -15.04
CA SER A 16 9.70 11.20 -14.06
C SER A 16 8.78 10.08 -13.56
N GLU A 17 9.04 8.85 -14.01
CA GLU A 17 8.21 7.65 -13.78
C GLU A 17 8.12 7.32 -12.28
N ASP A 18 7.30 8.07 -11.54
CA ASP A 18 6.90 7.66 -10.20
C ASP A 18 5.97 6.45 -10.35
N SER A 19 6.55 5.27 -10.16
CA SER A 19 5.85 4.00 -10.26
C SER A 19 4.64 4.01 -9.31
N HIS A 20 3.58 3.29 -9.69
CA HIS A 20 2.40 3.17 -8.84
C HIS A 20 2.49 1.90 -8.00
N CYS A 21 2.03 1.98 -6.76
CA CYS A 21 1.84 0.83 -5.88
C CYS A 21 0.40 0.80 -5.33
N LEU A 22 0.00 -0.35 -4.81
CA LEU A 22 -1.27 -0.51 -4.11
C LEU A 22 -1.06 -0.22 -2.63
N VAL A 23 -1.87 0.68 -2.08
CA VAL A 23 -1.87 1.02 -0.66
C VAL A 23 -3.22 0.63 -0.07
N PHE A 24 -3.21 -0.12 1.03
CA PHE A 24 -4.42 -0.53 1.75
C PHE A 24 -4.97 0.62 2.58
N ILE A 25 -6.30 0.82 2.50
CA ILE A 25 -7.04 1.83 3.26
C ILE A 25 -8.29 1.18 3.88
N PRO A 26 -8.32 0.93 5.20
CA PRO A 26 -7.25 1.20 6.17
C PRO A 26 -6.04 0.26 5.98
N ALA A 27 -4.94 0.55 6.68
CA ALA A 27 -3.71 -0.23 6.64
C ALA A 27 -3.97 -1.73 6.84
N LEU A 28 -3.34 -2.60 6.05
CA LEU A 28 -3.63 -4.04 6.11
C LEU A 28 -3.32 -4.63 7.51
N VAL A 29 -2.24 -4.18 8.15
CA VAL A 29 -1.91 -4.55 9.54
C VAL A 29 -3.04 -4.23 10.52
N THR A 30 -3.76 -3.12 10.31
CA THR A 30 -4.87 -2.72 11.18
C THR A 30 -6.13 -3.54 10.91
N VAL A 31 -6.37 -3.93 9.66
CA VAL A 31 -7.49 -4.82 9.29
C VAL A 31 -7.30 -6.18 9.94
N LEU A 32 -6.10 -6.76 9.85
CA LEU A 32 -5.78 -8.06 10.44
C LEU A 32 -5.87 -8.02 11.97
N LEU A 33 -5.32 -6.98 12.61
CA LEU A 33 -5.43 -6.80 14.06
C LEU A 33 -6.89 -6.68 14.52
N HIS A 34 -7.70 -5.92 13.78
CA HIS A 34 -9.12 -5.78 14.08
C HIS A 34 -9.86 -7.12 13.92
N ALA A 35 -9.51 -7.91 12.90
CA ALA A 35 -10.10 -9.23 12.69
C ALA A 35 -9.77 -10.21 13.85
N GLU A 36 -8.51 -10.28 14.29
CA GLU A 36 -8.15 -11.11 15.47
C GLU A 36 -8.88 -10.66 16.73
N LYS A 37 -8.94 -9.34 16.99
CA LYS A 37 -9.67 -8.79 18.14
C LYS A 37 -11.15 -9.11 18.10
N THR A 38 -11.76 -9.07 16.93
CA THR A 38 -13.19 -9.40 16.73
C THR A 38 -13.45 -10.89 16.88
N LEU A 39 -12.56 -11.75 16.37
CA LEU A 39 -12.67 -13.21 16.51
C LEU A 39 -12.35 -13.71 17.92
N GLY A 40 -11.56 -12.95 18.69
CA GLY A 40 -11.08 -13.37 20.01
C GLY A 40 -10.04 -14.49 19.97
N ARG A 41 -9.46 -14.77 18.79
CA ARG A 41 -8.40 -15.76 18.59
C ARG A 41 -7.44 -15.34 17.49
N PRO A 42 -6.22 -15.91 17.44
CA PRO A 42 -5.32 -15.71 16.33
C PRO A 42 -5.95 -16.14 14.99
N LEU A 43 -5.61 -15.40 13.93
CA LEU A 43 -5.93 -15.77 12.55
C LEU A 43 -5.07 -16.97 12.13
N THR A 44 -5.66 -17.80 11.28
CA THR A 44 -4.95 -18.81 10.49
C THR A 44 -4.40 -18.19 9.20
N GLU A 45 -3.45 -18.84 8.54
CA GLU A 45 -2.89 -18.38 7.27
C GLU A 45 -3.94 -18.16 6.17
N PRO A 46 -4.88 -19.11 5.92
CA PRO A 46 -5.92 -18.89 4.92
C PRO A 46 -6.82 -17.70 5.24
N GLU A 47 -7.09 -17.42 6.51
CA GLU A 47 -7.92 -16.28 6.92
C GLU A 47 -7.19 -14.95 6.70
N ALA A 48 -5.90 -14.87 7.00
CA ALA A 48 -5.10 -13.67 6.74
C ALA A 48 -5.02 -13.37 5.23
N ILE A 49 -4.83 -14.41 4.41
CA ILE A 49 -4.84 -14.32 2.95
C ILE A 49 -6.21 -13.85 2.45
N ALA A 50 -7.29 -14.45 2.94
CA ALA A 50 -8.64 -14.06 2.54
C ALA A 50 -8.96 -12.60 2.92
N ILE A 51 -8.51 -12.14 4.09
CA ILE A 51 -8.68 -10.73 4.50
C ILE A 51 -7.92 -9.79 3.56
N ARG A 52 -6.66 -10.11 3.20
CA ARG A 52 -5.88 -9.33 2.23
C ARG A 52 -6.61 -9.22 0.90
N ASP A 53 -7.08 -10.34 0.36
CA ASP A 53 -7.71 -10.39 -0.96
C ASP A 53 -9.03 -9.60 -1.02
N ASN A 54 -9.68 -9.39 0.14
CA ASN A 54 -10.92 -8.62 0.25
C ASN A 54 -10.71 -7.20 0.80
N ALA A 55 -9.50 -6.82 1.19
CA ALA A 55 -9.22 -5.51 1.74
C ALA A 55 -9.22 -4.43 0.64
N VAL A 56 -9.72 -3.25 0.98
CA VAL A 56 -9.75 -2.12 0.04
C VAL A 56 -8.34 -1.56 -0.13
N CYS A 57 -7.92 -1.43 -1.38
CA CYS A 57 -6.67 -0.78 -1.75
C CYS A 57 -6.93 0.29 -2.83
N MET A 58 -6.01 1.25 -2.92
CA MET A 58 -5.98 2.21 -4.01
C MET A 58 -4.59 2.25 -4.65
N ALA A 59 -4.55 2.38 -5.97
CA ALA A 59 -3.32 2.65 -6.68
C ALA A 59 -2.93 4.12 -6.52
N MET A 60 -1.68 4.38 -6.16
CA MET A 60 -1.12 5.73 -6.09
C MET A 60 0.38 5.72 -6.40
N PRO A 61 0.98 6.88 -6.72
CA PRO A 61 2.43 6.98 -6.89
C PRO A 61 3.17 6.57 -5.62
N VAL A 62 4.33 5.92 -5.76
CA VAL A 62 5.13 5.43 -4.63
C VAL A 62 5.53 6.57 -3.70
N SER A 63 5.92 7.73 -4.25
CA SER A 63 6.26 8.89 -3.41
C SER A 63 5.10 9.34 -2.51
N GLN A 64 3.86 9.22 -2.99
CA GLN A 64 2.66 9.55 -2.23
C GLN A 64 2.35 8.48 -1.18
N ALA A 65 2.60 7.20 -1.48
CA ALA A 65 2.47 6.10 -0.54
C ALA A 65 3.45 6.27 0.64
N GLU A 66 4.70 6.62 0.37
CA GLU A 66 5.72 6.90 1.39
C GLU A 66 5.30 8.05 2.32
N ILE A 67 4.77 9.15 1.75
CA ILE A 67 4.24 10.26 2.54
C ILE A 67 3.07 9.80 3.42
N MET A 68 2.18 8.95 2.91
CA MET A 68 1.05 8.43 3.68
C MET A 68 1.50 7.51 4.82
N GLU A 69 2.46 6.63 4.58
CA GLU A 69 3.04 5.76 5.60
C GLU A 69 3.77 6.57 6.68
N ALA A 70 4.58 7.57 6.29
CA ALA A 70 5.26 8.45 7.24
C ALA A 70 4.27 9.24 8.12
N LYS A 71 3.17 9.74 7.53
CA LYS A 71 2.10 10.42 8.29
C LYS A 71 1.35 9.49 9.23
N ARG A 72 1.17 8.23 8.84
CA ARG A 72 0.54 7.19 9.65
C ARG A 72 1.40 6.84 10.88
N GLY A 73 2.73 6.90 10.74
CA GLY A 73 3.68 6.74 11.84
C GLY A 73 4.04 5.30 12.17
N TYR A 74 3.62 4.34 11.35
CA TYR A 74 3.99 2.93 11.45
C TYR A 74 3.93 2.28 10.06
N PRO A 75 4.80 1.31 9.77
CA PRO A 75 4.80 0.63 8.49
C PRO A 75 3.56 -0.27 8.34
N ASP A 76 3.11 -0.46 7.11
CA ASP A 76 2.17 -1.54 6.80
C ASP A 76 2.90 -2.88 6.58
N ILE A 77 2.14 -3.96 6.40
CA ILE A 77 2.72 -5.27 6.05
C ILE A 77 2.84 -5.46 4.53
N VAL A 78 3.85 -6.22 4.11
CA VAL A 78 4.01 -6.61 2.69
C VAL A 78 2.93 -7.62 2.31
N ALA A 79 2.02 -7.24 1.41
CA ALA A 79 0.82 -8.02 1.09
C ALA A 79 1.13 -9.34 0.35
N GLU A 80 2.19 -9.36 -0.46
CA GLU A 80 2.70 -10.55 -1.14
C GLU A 80 3.18 -11.60 -0.14
N ALA A 81 3.65 -11.16 1.03
CA ALA A 81 4.13 -11.97 2.13
C ALA A 81 3.23 -11.85 3.37
N VAL A 82 1.92 -11.66 3.17
CA VAL A 82 0.96 -11.29 4.24
C VAL A 82 1.07 -12.17 5.48
N TRP A 83 1.24 -13.49 5.33
CA TRP A 83 1.26 -14.39 6.47
C TRP A 83 2.49 -14.22 7.36
N PRO A 84 3.74 -14.40 6.87
CA PRO A 84 4.92 -14.20 7.70
C PRO A 84 5.04 -12.77 8.24
N GLU A 85 4.65 -11.76 7.45
CA GLU A 85 4.62 -10.36 7.90
C GLU A 85 3.62 -10.16 9.05
N TRP A 86 2.42 -10.74 8.93
CA TRP A 86 1.42 -10.71 10.00
C TRP A 86 1.89 -11.43 11.25
N GLN A 87 2.54 -12.60 11.13
CA GLN A 87 3.10 -13.30 12.29
C GLN A 87 4.10 -12.41 13.04
N SER A 88 4.99 -11.72 12.32
CA SER A 88 5.96 -10.79 12.90
C SER A 88 5.29 -9.59 13.55
N ALA A 89 4.38 -8.91 12.84
CA ALA A 89 3.66 -7.74 13.35
C ALA A 89 2.82 -8.08 14.57
N ARG A 90 2.09 -9.21 14.57
CA ARG A 90 1.27 -9.67 15.69
C ARG A 90 2.08 -9.88 16.96
N LEU A 91 3.29 -10.43 16.86
CA LEU A 91 4.17 -10.60 18.03
C LEU A 91 4.62 -9.27 18.63
N GLN A 92 4.79 -8.23 17.81
CA GLN A 92 5.14 -6.90 18.28
C GLN A 92 3.93 -6.18 18.90
N LEU A 93 2.75 -6.36 18.31
CA LEU A 93 1.50 -5.73 18.76
C LEU A 93 0.89 -6.42 20.00
N GLY A 94 1.07 -7.73 20.16
CA GLY A 94 0.58 -8.52 21.29
C GLY A 94 1.40 -8.38 22.58
N GLN A 95 2.51 -7.65 22.55
CA GLN A 95 3.33 -7.31 23.73
C GLN A 95 2.90 -6.00 24.42
N SER A 96 1.70 -5.48 24.10
CA SER A 96 1.15 -4.26 24.68
C SER A 96 -0.01 -4.50 25.64
#